data_AF-A0A7K1V753-F1
#
_entry.id   AF-A0A7K1V753-F1
#
_cell.length_a   1.000
_cell.length_b   1.000
_cell.length_c   1.000
_cell.angle_alpha   90.00
_cell.angle_beta   90.00
_cell.angle_gamma   90.00
#
_symmetry.space_group_name_H-M   'P 1'
#
loop_
_entity.id
_entity.type
_entity.pdbx_description
1 polymer ?
#
loop_
_entity_poly.entity_id
_entity_poly.type
_entity_poly.pdbx_seq_one_letter_code
_entity_poly.pdbx_strand_id
1 'polypeptide(L)' 'MDARAELERELGGPLASLDLLTDAETADLLGLFQQAQQTENLAMVEAVDKTVGALPWPLRTAAKKIMFGNALG' A
#
# COMPACT_ATOMS: atom_id res chain seq x y z
N MET A 1 1.85 18.71 10.15
CA MET A 1 2.53 17.47 9.71
C MET A 1 3.34 17.85 8.49
N ASP A 2 4.61 17.49 8.44
CA ASP A 2 5.53 17.85 7.34
C ASP A 2 5.42 16.79 6.24
N ALA A 3 4.96 17.19 5.06
CA ALA A 3 4.79 16.29 3.90
C ALA A 3 6.11 15.63 3.50
N ARG A 4 7.25 16.30 3.72
CA ARG A 4 8.58 15.74 3.44
C ARG A 4 8.89 14.58 4.38
N ALA A 5 8.75 14.78 5.69
CA ALA A 5 9.00 13.73 6.67
C ALA A 5 8.08 12.51 6.48
N GLU A 6 6.83 12.75 6.07
CA GLU A 6 5.88 11.69 5.73
C GLU A 6 6.36 10.90 4.51
N LEU A 7 6.73 11.58 3.43
CA LEU A 7 7.21 10.96 2.20
C LEU A 7 8.54 10.21 2.40
N GLU A 8 9.46 10.73 3.20
CA GLU A 8 10.70 10.04 3.56
C GLU A 8 10.43 8.72 4.30
N ARG A 9 9.47 8.72 5.23
CA ARG A 9 9.09 7.49 5.93
C ARG A 9 8.55 6.45 4.97
N GLU A 10 7.67 6.87 4.06
CA GLU A 10 7.06 6.02 3.03
C GLU A 10 8.11 5.47 2.03
N LEU A 11 9.15 6.23 1.73
CA LEU A 11 10.23 5.84 0.81
C LEU A 11 11.39 5.08 1.49
N GLY A 12 11.30 4.82 2.79
CA GLY A 12 12.29 4.02 3.54
C GLY A 12 13.47 4.82 4.08
N GLY A 13 13.37 6.14 4.17
CA GLY A 13 14.34 7.01 4.83
C GLY A 13 14.56 8.36 4.12
N PRO A 14 15.47 9.18 4.65
CA PRO A 14 15.78 10.49 4.09
C PRO A 14 16.35 10.40 2.67
N LEU A 15 15.87 11.28 1.79
CA LEU A 15 16.28 11.32 0.39
C LEU A 15 16.65 12.75 0.00
N ALA A 16 17.92 12.97 -0.31
CA ALA A 16 18.44 14.29 -0.70
C ALA A 16 17.75 14.88 -1.95
N SER A 17 17.14 14.05 -2.78
CA SER A 17 16.36 14.52 -3.94
C SER A 17 15.10 15.29 -3.54
N LEU A 18 14.56 15.07 -2.32
CA LEU A 18 13.39 15.80 -1.80
C LEU A 18 13.74 17.23 -1.36
N ASP A 19 15.03 17.54 -1.16
CA ASP A 19 15.48 18.90 -0.86
C ASP A 19 15.37 19.83 -2.07
N LEU A 20 15.26 19.26 -3.27
CA LEU A 20 15.07 20.00 -4.52
C LEU A 20 13.61 20.35 -4.79
N LEU A 21 12.67 19.77 -4.02
CA LEU A 21 11.24 19.96 -4.19
C LEU A 21 10.73 21.05 -3.24
N THR A 22 9.80 21.84 -3.76
CA THR A 22 8.98 22.72 -2.92
C THR A 22 8.04 21.89 -2.03
N ASP A 23 7.50 22.51 -0.99
CA ASP A 23 6.54 21.84 -0.10
C ASP A 23 5.27 21.40 -0.85
N ALA A 24 4.85 22.17 -1.86
CA ALA A 24 3.71 21.83 -2.71
C ALA A 24 3.99 20.59 -3.57
N GLU A 25 5.14 20.54 -4.24
CA GLU A 25 5.55 19.39 -5.04
C GLU A 25 5.73 18.13 -4.18
N THR A 26 6.25 18.30 -2.96
CA THR A 26 6.40 17.20 -1.99
C THR A 26 5.03 16.65 -1.57
N ALA A 27 4.06 17.53 -1.30
CA ALA A 27 2.70 17.13 -0.97
C ALA A 27 2.00 16.41 -2.13
N ASP A 28 2.18 16.89 -3.36
CA ASP A 28 1.63 16.25 -4.55
C ASP A 28 2.25 14.86 -4.78
N LEU A 29 3.57 14.73 -4.62
CA LEU A 29 4.28 13.46 -4.79
C LEU A 29 3.89 12.45 -3.70
N LEU A 30 3.71 12.91 -2.47
CA LEU A 30 3.14 12.10 -1.39
C LEU A 30 1.73 11.60 -1.72
N GLY A 31 0.86 12.47 -2.26
CA GLY A 31 -0.48 12.09 -2.69
C GLY A 31 -0.46 11.01 -3.77
N LEU A 32 0.39 11.17 -4.78
CA LEU A 32 0.58 10.17 -5.85
C LEU A 32 1.08 8.83 -5.29
N PHE A 33 2.04 8.86 -4.37
CA PHE A 33 2.59 7.65 -3.76
C PHE A 33 1.54 6.89 -2.95
N GLN A 34 0.77 7.60 -2.12
CA GLN A 34 -0.31 7.00 -1.33
C GLN A 34 -1.41 6.41 -2.23
N GLN A 35 -1.77 7.10 -3.31
CA GLN A 35 -2.74 6.58 -4.27
C GLN A 35 -2.24 5.32 -4.99
N ALA A 36 -0.96 5.27 -5.35
CA ALA A 36 -0.34 4.09 -5.95
C ALA A 36 -0.36 2.90 -4.98
N GLN A 37 0.03 3.10 -3.71
CA GLN A 37 -0.05 2.04 -2.69
C GLN A 37 -1.47 1.51 -2.48
N GLN A 38 -2.47 2.40 -2.43
CA GLN A 38 -3.87 1.97 -2.31
C GLN A 38 -4.31 1.13 -3.50
N THR A 39 -3.92 1.53 -4.71
CA THR A 39 -4.24 0.81 -5.95
C THR A 39 -3.58 -0.57 -5.97
N GLU A 40 -2.31 -0.66 -5.56
CA GLU A 40 -1.58 -1.92 -5.47
C GLU A 40 -2.20 -2.88 -4.44
N ASN A 41 -2.56 -2.37 -3.26
CA ASN A 41 -3.25 -3.15 -2.23
C ASN A 41 -4.60 -3.68 -2.74
N LEU A 42 -5.39 -2.86 -3.44
CA LEU A 42 -6.66 -3.32 -4.02
C LEU A 42 -6.46 -4.40 -5.09
N ALA A 43 -5.46 -4.23 -5.97
CA ALA A 43 -5.13 -5.24 -6.97
C ALA A 43 -4.65 -6.56 -6.33
N MET A 44 -3.87 -6.48 -5.25
CA MET A 44 -3.44 -7.63 -4.47
C MET A 44 -4.66 -8.34 -3.84
N VAL A 45 -5.55 -7.60 -3.15
CA VAL A 45 -6.78 -8.14 -2.56
C VAL A 45 -7.62 -8.87 -3.62
N GLU A 46 -7.80 -8.27 -4.80
CA GLU A 46 -8.57 -8.87 -5.89
C GLU A 46 -7.94 -10.18 -6.40
N ALA A 47 -6.60 -10.23 -6.55
CA ALA A 47 -5.88 -11.44 -6.94
C ALA A 47 -6.03 -12.56 -5.89
N VAL A 48 -6.02 -12.20 -4.60
CA VAL A 48 -6.29 -13.13 -3.50
C VAL A 48 -7.72 -13.65 -3.56
N ASP A 49 -8.70 -12.77 -3.75
CA ASP A 49 -10.11 -13.12 -3.83
C ASP A 49 -10.40 -14.09 -4.98
N LYS A 50 -9.78 -13.90 -6.15
CA LYS A 50 -9.88 -14.84 -7.27
C LYS A 50 -9.32 -16.22 -6.91
N THR A 51 -8.17 -16.26 -6.23
CA THR A 51 -7.49 -17.50 -5.86
C THR A 51 -8.24 -18.26 -4.77
N VAL A 52 -8.72 -17.56 -3.75
CA VAL A 52 -9.50 -18.14 -2.65
C VAL A 52 -10.93 -18.48 -3.10
N GLY A 53 -11.48 -17.75 -4.05
CA GLY A 53 -12.79 -18.04 -4.67
C GLY A 53 -12.86 -19.42 -5.30
N ALA A 54 -11.73 -19.98 -5.74
CA ALA A 54 -11.63 -21.35 -6.25
C ALA A 54 -11.73 -22.44 -5.17
N LEU A 55 -11.62 -22.09 -3.87
CA LEU A 55 -11.70 -23.04 -2.77
C LEU A 55 -13.16 -23.31 -2.33
N PRO A 56 -13.46 -24.51 -1.80
CA PRO A 56 -14.74 -24.82 -1.16
C PRO A 56 -15.03 -23.87 0.01
N TRP A 57 -16.30 -23.47 0.14
CA TRP A 57 -16.79 -22.46 1.09
C TRP A 57 -16.24 -22.53 2.53
N PRO A 58 -16.11 -23.70 3.20
CA PRO A 58 -15.63 -23.72 4.59
C PRO A 58 -14.13 -23.38 4.75
N LEU A 59 -13.33 -23.51 3.68
CA LEU A 59 -11.88 -23.30 3.75
C LEU A 59 -11.44 -21.88 3.38
N ARG A 60 -12.32 -21.09 2.76
CA ARG A 60 -11.98 -19.77 2.21
C ARG A 60 -11.42 -18.81 3.27
N THR A 61 -12.06 -18.76 4.44
CA THR A 61 -11.68 -17.84 5.52
C THR A 61 -10.37 -18.23 6.19
N ALA A 62 -10.14 -19.53 6.40
CA ALA A 62 -8.89 -20.03 6.98
C ALA A 62 -7.70 -19.83 6.01
N ALA A 63 -7.90 -20.10 4.72
CA ALA A 63 -6.88 -19.93 3.70
C ALA A 63 -6.43 -18.47 3.55
N LYS A 64 -7.38 -17.50 3.55
CA LYS A 64 -7.05 -16.06 3.56
C LYS A 64 -6.19 -15.67 4.77
N LYS A 65 -6.59 -16.12 5.96
CA LYS A 65 -5.91 -15.77 7.21
C LYS A 65 -4.50 -16.36 7.31
N ILE A 66 -4.29 -17.58 6.79
CA ILE A 66 -2.97 -18.24 6.78
C ILE A 66 -2.03 -17.61 5.75
N MET A 67 -2.52 -17.32 4.54
CA MET A 67 -1.66 -16.80 3.46
C MET A 67 -1.37 -15.30 3.58
N PHE A 68 -2.25 -14.51 4.19
CA PHE A 68 -2.16 -13.03 4.12
C PHE A 68 -2.30 -12.31 5.48
N GLY A 69 -2.48 -13.03 6.59
CA GLY A 69 -2.51 -12.44 7.94
C GLY A 69 -3.56 -11.33 8.09
N ASN A 70 -3.16 -10.19 8.68
CA ASN A 70 -4.00 -9.00 8.87
C ASN A 70 -3.91 -7.98 7.70
N ALA A 71 -3.19 -8.29 6.62
CA ALA A 71 -2.97 -7.34 5.51
C ALA A 71 -4.23 -7.08 4.67
N LEU A 72 -5.26 -7.92 4.81
CA LEU A 72 -6.53 -7.86 4.08
C LEU A 72 -7.72 -7.52 5.00
N GLY A 73 -7.46 -6.81 6.11
CA GLY A 73 -8.41 -6.51 7.18
C GLY A 73 -9.81 -6.10 6.73
#